data_AF-A0A1G7CA60-F1
#
_entry.id   AF-A0A1G7CA60-F1
#
_cell.length_a   1.000
_cell.length_b   1.000
_cell.length_c   1.000
_cell.angle_alpha   90.00
_cell.angle_beta   90.00
_cell.angle_gamma   90.00
#
_symmetry.space_group_name_H-M   'P 1'
#
loop_
_entity.id
_entity.type
_entity.pdbx_description
1 polymer ?
#
loop_
_entity_poly.entity_id
_entity_poly.type
_entity_poly.pdbx_seq_one_letter_code
_entity_poly.pdbx_strand_id
1 'polypeptide(L)'
;MTTTIDSLEGRLLAQRKVLARLVAALDGPAGEQLRDYIRDRSHMVGDEEDPGAVPGEGLSIEGALADEMHHILEAAEARRKEG
;
A
#
# COMPACT_ATOMS: atom_id res chain seq x y z
N MET A 1 6.80 -18.08 -19.22
CA MET A 1 7.77 -17.78 -18.15
C MET A 1 7.13 -18.16 -16.82
N THR A 2 7.81 -18.96 -16.00
CA THR A 2 7.28 -19.35 -14.68
C THR A 2 7.43 -18.18 -13.71
N THR A 3 6.36 -17.82 -13.03
CA THR A 3 6.38 -16.79 -11.99
C THR A 3 7.01 -17.37 -10.72
N THR A 4 8.13 -16.79 -10.29
CA THR A 4 8.80 -17.09 -9.01
C THR A 4 8.43 -16.04 -7.96
N ILE A 5 8.67 -16.33 -6.68
CA ILE A 5 8.49 -15.37 -5.58
C ILE A 5 9.32 -14.11 -5.83
N ASP A 6 10.60 -14.25 -6.16
CA ASP A 6 11.49 -13.13 -6.47
C ASP A 6 10.96 -12.28 -7.65
N SER A 7 10.39 -12.92 -8.67
CA SER A 7 9.79 -12.21 -9.80
C SER A 7 8.53 -11.45 -9.42
N LEU A 8 7.74 -11.94 -8.45
CA LEU A 8 6.58 -11.23 -7.92
C LEU A 8 7.00 -10.05 -7.06
N GLU A 9 7.98 -10.24 -6.18
CA GLU A 9 8.53 -9.18 -5.34
C GLU A 9 9.10 -8.04 -6.21
N GLY A 10 9.90 -8.37 -7.22
CA GLY A 10 10.43 -7.37 -8.17
C GLY A 10 9.31 -6.60 -8.89
N ARG A 11 8.23 -7.27 -9.28
CA ARG A 11 7.06 -6.63 -9.91
C ARG A 11 6.28 -5.73 -8.95
N LEU A 12 6.13 -6.14 -7.68
CA LEU A 12 5.47 -5.33 -6.66
C LEU A 12 6.29 -4.08 -6.34
N LEU A 13 7.59 -4.23 -6.12
CA LEU A 13 8.50 -3.11 -5.87
C LEU A 13 8.54 -2.11 -7.03
N ALA A 14 8.52 -2.60 -8.28
CA ALA A 14 8.45 -1.73 -9.45
C ALA A 14 7.16 -0.90 -9.47
N GLN A 15 6.01 -1.53 -9.20
CA GLN A 15 4.73 -0.85 -9.11
C GLN A 15 4.70 0.18 -7.98
N ARG A 16 5.15 -0.19 -6.77
CA ARG A 16 5.26 0.72 -5.62
C ARG A 16 6.06 1.97 -5.95
N LYS A 17 7.22 1.81 -6.58
CA LYS A 17 8.10 2.93 -6.97
C LYS A 17 7.41 3.89 -7.94
N VAL A 18 6.70 3.36 -8.93
CA VAL A 18 5.97 4.17 -9.93
C VAL A 18 4.80 4.90 -9.27
N LEU A 19 3.98 4.18 -8.50
CA LEU A 19 2.81 4.75 -7.81
C LEU A 19 3.22 5.84 -6.82
N ALA A 20 4.23 5.60 -5.99
CA ALA A 20 4.76 6.59 -5.06
C ALA A 20 5.22 7.87 -5.78
N ARG A 21 5.85 7.75 -6.96
CA ARG A 21 6.26 8.92 -7.76
C ARG A 21 5.07 9.68 -8.32
N LEU A 22 4.02 8.99 -8.78
CA LEU A 22 2.79 9.63 -9.27
C LEU A 22 2.06 10.36 -8.13
N VAL A 23 1.89 9.71 -6.97
CA VAL A 23 1.24 10.29 -5.78
C VAL A 23 2.00 11.51 -5.26
N ALA A 24 3.34 11.47 -5.29
CA ALA A 24 4.18 12.59 -4.88
C ALA A 24 4.12 13.78 -5.85
N ALA A 25 3.91 13.54 -7.15
CA ALA A 25 3.89 14.58 -8.18
C ALA A 25 2.52 15.24 -8.36
N LEU A 26 1.46 14.67 -7.78
CA LEU A 26 0.11 15.22 -7.83
C LEU A 26 -0.09 16.29 -6.73
N ASP A 27 -0.25 17.53 -7.17
CA ASP A 27 -0.52 18.68 -6.30
C ASP A 27 -2.01 19.08 -6.31
N GLY A 28 -2.36 19.97 -5.37
CA GLY A 28 -3.71 20.51 -5.24
C GLY A 28 -4.74 19.50 -4.74
N PRO A 29 -6.05 19.82 -4.88
CA PRO A 29 -7.13 19.06 -4.26
C PRO A 29 -7.19 17.58 -4.70
N ALA A 30 -6.84 17.28 -5.95
CA ALA A 30 -6.82 15.90 -6.45
C ALA A 30 -5.70 15.08 -5.82
N GLY A 31 -4.52 15.68 -5.62
CA GLY A 31 -3.40 15.04 -4.93
C GLY A 31 -3.71 14.79 -3.46
N GLU A 32 -4.37 15.73 -2.79
CA GLU A 32 -4.84 15.59 -1.41
C GLU A 32 -5.84 14.44 -1.28
N GLN A 33 -6.89 14.44 -2.12
CA GLN A 33 -7.90 13.37 -2.15
C GLN A 33 -7.29 11.98 -2.38
N LEU A 34 -6.31 11.86 -3.29
CA LEU A 34 -5.64 10.59 -3.52
C LEU A 34 -4.82 10.14 -2.31
N ARG A 35 -4.09 11.04 -1.65
CA ARG A 35 -3.32 10.71 -0.44
C ARG A 35 -4.22 10.31 0.71
N ASP A 36 -5.36 10.98 0.88
CA ASP A 36 -6.35 10.64 1.91
C ASP A 36 -6.98 9.27 1.62
N TYR A 37 -7.37 9.00 0.37
CA TYR A 37 -7.85 7.69 -0.06
C TYR A 37 -6.85 6.56 0.25
N ILE A 38 -5.56 6.80 0.02
CA ILE A 38 -4.51 5.82 0.29
C ILE A 38 -4.34 5.62 1.81
N ARG A 39 -4.32 6.72 2.58
CA ARG A 39 -4.19 6.69 4.04
C ARG A 39 -5.32 5.90 4.68
N ASP A 40 -6.57 6.16 4.29
CA ASP A 40 -7.75 5.47 4.82
C ASP A 40 -7.70 3.95 4.62
N ARG A 41 -7.03 3.49 3.56
CA ARG A 41 -6.87 2.07 3.22
C ARG A 41 -5.56 1.46 3.71
N SER A 42 -4.68 2.26 4.30
CA SER A 42 -3.43 1.79 4.90
C SER A 42 -3.59 1.25 6.31
N HIS A 43 -4.81 1.29 6.85
CA HIS A 43 -5.15 0.76 8.15
C HIS A 43 -6.03 -0.48 7.98
N MET A 44 -5.66 -1.59 8.61
CA MET A 44 -6.56 -2.73 8.77
C MET A 44 -7.68 -2.28 9.71
N VAL A 45 -8.94 -2.34 9.26
CA VAL A 45 -10.09 -2.14 10.15
C VAL A 45 -10.11 -3.35 11.06
N GLY A 46 -9.56 -3.18 12.26
CA GLY A 46 -9.53 -4.22 13.29
C GLY A 46 -10.95 -4.47 13.79
N ASP A 47 -11.67 -5.35 13.10
CA ASP A 47 -12.76 -6.09 13.72
C ASP A 47 -12.09 -7.15 14.60
N GLU A 48 -12.03 -6.83 15.89
CA GLU A 48 -11.97 -7.74 17.04
C GLU A 48 -11.34 -9.12 16.72
N GLU A 49 -10.02 -9.25 16.90
CA GLU A 49 -9.34 -10.53 16.85
C GLU A 49 -9.89 -11.44 17.95
N ASP A 50 -10.93 -12.23 17.62
CA ASP A 50 -11.41 -13.33 18.45
C ASP A 50 -10.22 -14.29 18.68
N PRO A 51 -9.75 -14.50 19.93
CA PRO A 51 -8.57 -15.30 20.23
C PRO A 51 -8.72 -16.79 19.87
N GLY A 52 -9.85 -17.22 19.31
CA GLY A 52 -10.08 -18.55 18.75
C GLY A 52 -10.21 -18.63 17.22
N ALA A 53 -10.20 -17.51 16.49
CA ALA A 53 -10.37 -17.53 15.05
C ALA A 53 -9.05 -17.86 14.32
N VAL A 54 -9.03 -18.98 13.60
CA VAL A 54 -7.93 -19.27 12.66
C VAL A 54 -7.99 -18.20 11.56
N PRO A 55 -6.92 -17.42 11.32
CA PRO A 55 -6.93 -16.42 10.25
C PRO A 55 -7.26 -17.11 8.92
N GLY A 56 -8.43 -16.79 8.36
CA GLY A 56 -8.81 -17.26 7.04
C GLY A 56 -7.88 -16.67 5.98
N GLU A 57 -7.69 -17.38 4.86
CA GLU A 57 -6.85 -16.95 3.73
C GLU A 57 -7.20 -15.52 3.24
N GLY A 58 -8.46 -15.10 3.41
CA GLY A 58 -8.95 -13.73 3.13
C GLY A 58 -8.39 -12.64 4.05
N LEU A 59 -8.11 -12.94 5.33
CA LEU A 59 -7.48 -12.00 6.26
C LEU A 59 -6.05 -11.65 5.82
N SER A 60 -5.38 -12.58 5.12
CA SER A 60 -4.01 -12.37 4.65
C SER A 60 -3.90 -11.40 3.46
N ILE A 61 -4.91 -11.36 2.57
CA ILE A 61 -4.88 -10.50 1.38
C ILE A 61 -5.21 -9.05 1.74
N GLU A 62 -6.20 -8.84 2.61
CA GLU A 62 -6.59 -7.50 3.04
C GLU A 62 -5.48 -6.83 3.86
N GLY A 63 -4.82 -7.58 4.75
CA GLY A 63 -3.62 -7.12 5.47
C GLY A 63 -2.48 -6.77 4.51
N ALA A 64 -2.14 -7.66 3.57
CA ALA A 64 -1.10 -7.39 2.58
C ALA A 64 -1.43 -6.18 1.68
N LEU A 65 -2.71 -5.94 1.40
CA LEU A 65 -3.15 -4.75 0.67
C LEU A 65 -2.97 -3.49 1.51
N ALA A 66 -3.38 -3.50 2.78
CA ALA A 66 -3.19 -2.36 3.68
C ALA A 66 -1.71 -2.01 3.85
N ASP A 67 -0.86 -3.02 4.01
CA ASP A 67 0.60 -2.87 4.08
C ASP A 67 1.17 -2.23 2.80
N GLU A 68 0.74 -2.68 1.61
CA GLU A 68 1.20 -2.08 0.37
C GLU A 68 0.74 -0.61 0.23
N MET A 69 -0.50 -0.30 0.62
CA MET A 69 -1.02 1.06 0.63
C MET A 69 -0.21 1.97 1.58
N HIS A 70 0.15 1.46 2.76
CA HIS A 70 1.03 2.15 3.70
C HIS A 70 2.41 2.46 3.07
N HIS A 71 3.06 1.44 2.49
CA HIS A 71 4.38 1.62 1.87
C HIS A 71 4.37 2.59 0.68
N ILE A 72 3.29 2.63 -0.11
CA ILE A 72 3.14 3.61 -1.20
C ILE A 72 3.07 5.03 -0.62
N LEU A 73 2.28 5.24 0.45
CA LEU A 73 2.12 6.55 1.07
C LEU A 73 3.45 7.05 1.67
N GLU A 74 4.15 6.22 2.44
CA GLU A 74 5.45 6.57 3.01
C GLU A 74 6.47 6.96 1.93
N ALA A 75 6.57 6.15 0.86
CA ALA A 75 7.49 6.40 -0.23
C ALA A 75 7.15 7.67 -1.04
N ALA A 76 5.88 8.06 -1.09
CA ALA A 76 5.42 9.30 -1.71
C ALA A 76 5.73 10.52 -0.82
N GLU A 77 5.51 10.41 0.49
CA GLU A 77 5.81 11.47 1.45
C GLU A 77 7.31 11.75 1.56
N ALA A 78 8.15 10.71 1.55
CA ALA A 78 9.60 10.86 1.53
C ALA A 78 10.05 11.69 0.31
N ARG A 79 9.54 11.37 -0.88
CA ARG A 79 9.86 12.09 -2.13
C ARG A 79 9.45 13.55 -2.11
N ARG A 80 8.30 13.86 -1.51
CA ARG A 80 7.83 15.25 -1.36
C ARG A 80 8.66 16.09 -0.40
N LYS A 81 9.41 15.47 0.52
CA LYS A 81 10.34 16.17 1.42
C LYS A 81 11.70 16.43 0.75
N GLU A 82 12.02 15.69 -0.30
CA GLU A 82 13.29 15.78 -1.05
C GLU A 82 13.26 16.85 -2.15
N GLY A 83 12.08 17.23 -2.64
CA GLY A 83 11.87 18.25 -3.68
C GLY A 83 11.35 19.56 -3.10
#